data_AF-A0A315T2Z5-F1
#
_entry.id   AF-A0A315T2Z5-F1
#
_cell.length_a   1.000
_cell.length_b   1.000
_cell.length_c   1.000
_cell.angle_alpha   90.00
_cell.angle_beta   90.00
_cell.angle_gamma   90.00
#
_symmetry.space_group_name_H-M   'P 1'
#
loop_
_entity.id
_entity.type
_entity.pdbx_description
1 polymer ?
#
loop_
_entity_poly.entity_id
_entity_poly.type
_entity_poly.pdbx_seq_one_letter_code
_entity_poly.pdbx_strand_id
1 'polypeptide(L)'
;MQLSVKYAGIPITAFLLVCAAFVLVQRFGVDLIRLSYDACHYLYGLVFPLAFGYVYLQIPPKTEQVPLRMFIAQVRAVAIRDWPKSIIQGIRRDLQQGIPWSPWAGGCWTVVFSIANEVVIDPISNGVPFTSAYSNLLADLVGVGSFLLIVHLLQMSSVAGSCLSGNNCP
;
A
#
# COMPACT_ATOMS: atom_id res chain seq x y z
N MET A 1 -12.87 -6.08 -2.62
CA MET A 1 -13.63 -4.84 -2.86
C MET A 1 -12.78 -3.90 -3.67
N GLN A 2 -13.44 -3.16 -4.53
CA GLN A 2 -12.90 -2.22 -5.47
C GLN A 2 -13.61 -0.90 -5.19
N LEU A 3 -12.89 0.11 -4.70
CA LEU A 3 -13.50 1.41 -4.36
C LEU A 3 -13.94 2.11 -5.65
N SER A 4 -15.24 2.41 -5.77
CA SER A 4 -15.77 3.13 -6.93
C SER A 4 -14.93 4.39 -7.19
N VAL A 5 -14.72 4.73 -8.47
CA VAL A 5 -13.92 5.90 -8.86
C VAL A 5 -14.39 7.20 -8.20
N LYS A 6 -15.68 7.33 -7.88
CA LYS A 6 -16.23 8.47 -7.13
C LYS A 6 -15.60 8.66 -5.75
N TYR A 7 -15.12 7.58 -5.14
CA TYR A 7 -14.51 7.55 -3.81
C TYR A 7 -13.01 7.24 -3.86
N ALA A 8 -12.42 7.22 -5.06
CA ALA A 8 -11.01 6.95 -5.26
C ALA A 8 -10.08 8.03 -4.65
N GLY A 9 -10.61 9.14 -4.10
CA GLY A 9 -9.81 10.09 -3.32
C GLY A 9 -9.65 9.73 -1.85
N ILE A 10 -10.53 8.89 -1.29
CA ILE A 10 -10.59 8.63 0.15
C ILE A 10 -9.32 7.96 0.69
N PRO A 11 -8.80 6.87 0.09
CA PRO A 11 -7.59 6.21 0.59
C PRO A 11 -6.36 7.14 0.59
N ILE A 12 -6.13 7.90 -0.48
CA ILE A 12 -5.03 8.88 -0.53
C ILE A 12 -5.20 9.97 0.52
N THR A 13 -6.41 10.48 0.71
CA THR A 13 -6.65 11.51 1.73
C THR A 13 -6.39 10.96 3.12
N ALA A 14 -6.86 9.75 3.43
CA ALA A 14 -6.58 9.09 4.71
C ALA A 14 -5.09 8.86 4.92
N PHE A 15 -4.38 8.38 3.90
CA PHE A 15 -2.91 8.23 3.93
C PHE A 15 -2.22 9.55 4.29
N LEU A 16 -2.54 10.63 3.56
CA LEU A 16 -1.94 11.95 3.79
C LEU A 16 -2.23 12.51 5.18
N LEU A 17 -3.44 12.30 5.70
CA LEU A 17 -3.81 12.73 7.05
C LEU A 17 -3.01 11.98 8.12
N VAL A 18 -2.83 10.68 7.98
CA VAL A 18 -2.02 9.90 8.93
C VAL A 18 -0.55 10.30 8.85
N CYS A 19 -0.01 10.51 7.65
CA CYS A 19 1.36 11.03 7.48
C CYS A 19 1.53 12.41 8.13
N ALA A 20 0.58 13.32 7.94
CA ALA A 20 0.61 14.65 8.56
C ALA A 20 0.56 14.55 10.10
N ALA A 21 -0.31 13.70 10.64
CA ALA A 21 -0.39 13.46 12.07
C ALA A 21 0.92 12.89 12.63
N PHE A 22 1.53 11.91 11.94
CA PHE A 22 2.83 11.36 12.32
C PHE A 22 3.92 12.42 12.36
N VAL A 23 4.03 13.27 11.32
CA VAL A 23 5.01 14.37 11.28
C VAL A 23 4.80 15.36 12.42
N LEU A 24 3.54 15.69 12.74
CA LEU A 24 3.23 16.59 13.86
C LEU A 24 3.63 15.97 15.21
N VAL A 25 3.29 14.70 15.44
CA VAL A 25 3.67 13.98 16.68
C VAL A 25 5.19 13.88 16.81
N GLN A 26 5.88 13.50 15.74
CA GLN A 26 7.34 13.36 15.72
C GLN A 26 8.04 14.70 15.98
N ARG A 27 7.47 15.82 15.51
CA ARG A 27 8.06 17.15 15.64
C ARG A 27 7.79 17.84 16.97
N PHE A 28 6.61 17.64 17.55
CA PHE A 28 6.14 18.45 18.69
C PHE A 28 5.76 17.66 19.93
N GLY A 29 5.61 16.33 19.83
CA GLY A 29 5.15 15.49 20.93
C GLY A 29 6.22 14.54 21.44
N VAL A 30 6.57 13.55 20.62
CA VAL A 30 7.38 12.39 21.01
C VAL A 30 8.26 11.99 19.85
N ASP A 31 9.55 11.74 20.13
CA ASP A 31 10.44 11.09 19.16
C ASP A 31 10.07 9.59 19.07
N LEU A 32 9.01 9.30 18.30
CA LEU A 32 8.43 7.96 18.20
C LEU A 32 9.40 6.99 17.53
N ILE A 33 10.19 7.48 16.56
CA ILE A 33 11.23 6.70 15.88
C ILE A 33 12.25 6.18 16.89
N ARG A 34 12.73 7.01 17.83
CA ARG A 34 13.65 6.56 18.88
C ARG A 34 12.96 5.74 19.96
N LEU A 35 11.70 6.05 20.27
CA LEU A 35 10.96 5.39 21.34
C LEU A 35 10.59 3.95 20.97
N SER A 36 10.11 3.73 19.74
CA SER A 36 9.75 2.43 19.23
C SER A 36 9.78 2.44 17.70
N TYR A 37 10.90 1.95 17.17
CA TYR A 37 11.07 1.78 15.73
C TYR A 37 10.09 0.73 15.17
N ASP A 38 9.85 -0.36 15.89
CA ASP A 38 8.83 -1.36 15.52
C ASP A 38 7.42 -0.74 15.42
N ALA A 39 7.06 0.24 16.27
CA ALA A 39 5.77 0.92 16.15
C ALA A 39 5.68 1.76 14.87
N CYS A 40 6.79 2.34 14.41
CA CYS A 40 6.85 3.03 13.12
C CYS A 40 6.65 2.06 11.96
N HIS A 41 7.22 0.85 12.04
CA HIS A 41 7.01 -0.24 11.09
C HIS A 41 5.57 -0.76 11.08
N TYR A 42 4.99 -0.98 12.26
CA TYR A 42 3.56 -1.29 12.37
C TYR A 42 2.69 -0.23 11.68
N LEU A 43 2.96 1.05 11.92
CA LEU A 43 2.24 2.15 11.27
C LEU A 43 2.49 2.18 9.76
N TYR A 44 3.71 1.90 9.31
CA TYR A 44 4.04 1.75 7.89
C TYR A 44 3.17 0.66 7.25
N GLY A 45 3.18 -0.55 7.80
CA GLY A 45 2.38 -1.68 7.33
C GLY A 45 0.88 -1.39 7.33
N LEU A 46 0.39 -0.62 8.31
CA LEU A 46 -1.02 -0.26 8.43
C LEU A 46 -1.47 0.77 7.38
N VAL A 47 -0.61 1.72 7.02
CA VAL A 47 -1.01 2.95 6.30
C VAL A 47 -0.60 2.91 4.84
N PHE A 48 0.57 2.35 4.50
CA PHE A 48 1.06 2.30 3.12
C PHE A 48 0.17 1.52 2.13
N PRO A 49 -0.61 0.49 2.55
CA PRO A 49 -1.59 -0.12 1.66
C PRO A 49 -2.62 0.87 1.08
N LEU A 50 -2.92 1.98 1.79
CA LEU A 50 -3.80 3.03 1.29
C LEU A 50 -3.24 3.69 0.02
N ALA A 51 -1.93 3.95 -0.01
CA ALA A 51 -1.24 4.54 -1.16
C ALA A 51 -0.95 3.49 -2.24
N PHE A 52 -0.47 2.32 -1.85
CA PHE A 52 -0.09 1.30 -2.84
C PHE A 52 -1.27 0.55 -3.46
N GLY A 53 -2.48 0.66 -2.91
CA GLY A 53 -3.66 0.06 -3.52
C GLY A 53 -4.05 0.61 -4.89
N TYR A 54 -3.44 1.73 -5.32
CA TYR A 54 -3.55 2.25 -6.69
C TYR A 54 -2.52 1.67 -7.65
N VAL A 55 -1.46 1.04 -7.14
CA VAL A 55 -0.46 0.36 -7.96
C VAL A 55 -1.03 -1.00 -8.34
N TYR A 56 -1.75 -1.01 -9.46
CA TYR A 56 -2.62 -2.10 -9.81
C TYR A 56 -1.84 -3.34 -10.30
N LEU A 57 -2.18 -4.52 -9.77
CA LEU A 57 -1.56 -5.79 -10.13
C LEU A 57 -2.27 -6.52 -11.29
N GLN A 58 -3.47 -6.07 -11.70
CA GLN A 58 -4.17 -6.73 -12.80
C GLN A 58 -3.83 -6.07 -14.13
N ILE A 59 -3.57 -6.90 -15.12
CA ILE A 59 -3.33 -6.50 -16.51
C ILE A 59 -4.66 -5.94 -17.05
N PRO A 60 -4.72 -4.70 -17.56
CA PRO A 60 -5.91 -4.19 -18.20
C PRO A 60 -6.37 -5.15 -19.29
N PRO A 61 -7.68 -5.39 -19.47
CA PRO A 61 -8.21 -6.42 -20.36
C PRO A 61 -7.85 -6.24 -21.84
N LYS A 62 -7.31 -5.07 -22.22
CA LYS A 62 -6.88 -4.72 -23.59
C LYS A 62 -5.37 -4.61 -23.77
N THR A 63 -4.58 -5.08 -22.79
CA THR A 63 -3.13 -4.98 -22.87
C THR A 63 -2.59 -6.18 -23.63
N GLU A 64 -1.83 -5.92 -24.68
CA GLU A 64 -1.10 -6.96 -25.42
C GLU A 64 -0.18 -7.72 -24.46
N GLN A 65 -0.31 -9.06 -24.41
CA GLN A 65 0.51 -9.87 -23.52
C GLN A 65 1.94 -9.90 -24.04
N VAL A 66 2.84 -9.24 -23.32
CA VAL A 66 4.26 -9.25 -23.63
C VAL A 66 4.89 -10.51 -23.02
N PRO A 67 5.69 -11.29 -23.78
CA PRO A 67 6.42 -12.43 -23.22
C PRO A 67 7.30 -12.01 -22.03
N LEU A 68 7.35 -12.82 -20.96
CA LEU A 68 8.05 -12.49 -19.70
C LEU A 68 9.49 -12.02 -19.92
N ARG A 69 10.23 -12.67 -20.83
CA ARG A 69 11.60 -12.29 -21.19
C ARG A 69 11.71 -10.85 -21.72
N MET A 70 10.75 -10.44 -22.55
CA MET A 70 10.70 -9.09 -23.13
C MET A 70 10.27 -8.08 -22.08
N PHE A 71 9.31 -8.44 -21.22
CA PHE A 71 8.91 -7.62 -20.09
C PHE A 71 10.11 -7.32 -19.17
N ILE A 72 10.87 -8.35 -18.78
CA ILE A 72 12.07 -8.17 -17.93
C ILE A 72 13.11 -7.27 -18.63
N ALA A 73 13.35 -7.48 -19.93
CA ALA A 73 14.28 -6.64 -20.69
C ALA A 73 13.82 -5.17 -20.75
N GLN A 74 12.52 -4.93 -20.94
CA GLN A 74 11.93 -3.59 -20.94
C GLN A 74 12.04 -2.93 -19.56
N VAL A 75 11.70 -3.63 -18.49
CA VAL A 75 11.82 -3.11 -17.11
C VAL A 75 13.27 -2.73 -16.80
N ARG A 76 14.24 -3.58 -17.17
CA ARG A 76 15.67 -3.29 -16.97
C ARG A 76 16.17 -2.13 -17.82
N ALA A 77 15.55 -1.85 -18.96
CA ALA A 77 15.92 -0.73 -19.83
C ALA A 77 15.39 0.63 -19.31
N VAL A 78 14.37 0.63 -18.45
CA VAL A 78 13.85 1.87 -17.85
C VAL A 78 14.71 2.26 -16.66
N ALA A 79 15.35 3.44 -16.73
CA ALA A 79 16.12 3.96 -15.62
C ALA A 79 15.25 4.15 -14.37
N ILE A 80 15.77 3.76 -13.21
CA ILE A 80 15.03 3.79 -11.93
C ILE A 80 14.47 5.20 -11.63
N ARG A 81 15.20 6.26 -12.01
CA ARG A 81 14.75 7.65 -11.85
C ARG A 81 13.43 7.97 -12.56
N ASP A 82 13.09 7.22 -13.60
CA ASP A 82 11.88 7.41 -14.41
C ASP A 82 10.69 6.60 -13.87
N TRP A 83 10.92 5.67 -12.94
CA TRP A 83 9.88 4.82 -12.35
C TRP A 83 8.77 5.62 -11.66
N PRO A 84 9.05 6.66 -10.83
CA PRO A 84 7.98 7.42 -10.18
C PRO A 84 7.00 8.02 -11.19
N LYS A 85 7.51 8.59 -12.28
CA LYS A 85 6.70 9.18 -13.34
C LYS A 85 5.83 8.12 -14.02
N SER A 86 6.40 6.97 -14.36
CA SER A 86 5.68 5.85 -14.99
C SER A 86 4.58 5.30 -14.10
N ILE A 87 4.83 5.18 -12.79
CA ILE A 87 3.83 4.75 -11.80
C ILE A 87 2.67 5.75 -11.73
N ILE A 88 2.95 7.06 -11.63
CA ILE A 88 1.92 8.10 -11.59
C ILE A 88 1.08 8.09 -12.88
N GLN A 89 1.72 7.94 -14.04
CA GLN A 89 1.03 7.83 -15.31
C GLN A 89 0.13 6.59 -15.38
N GLY A 90 0.61 5.45 -14.86
CA GLY A 90 -0.17 4.22 -14.73
C GLY A 90 -1.41 4.42 -13.85
N ILE A 91 -1.23 4.98 -12.64
CA ILE A 91 -2.34 5.29 -11.72
C ILE A 91 -3.35 6.22 -12.40
N ARG A 92 -2.90 7.28 -13.07
CA ARG A 92 -3.79 8.22 -13.77
C ARG A 92 -4.59 7.53 -14.87
N ARG A 93 -3.94 6.69 -15.68
CA ARG A 93 -4.60 5.90 -16.72
C ARG A 93 -5.66 4.99 -16.10
N ASP A 94 -5.30 4.29 -15.02
CA ASP A 94 -6.17 3.31 -14.38
C ASP A 94 -7.42 3.99 -13.79
N LEU A 95 -7.25 5.12 -13.10
CA LEU A 95 -8.36 5.95 -12.62
C LEU A 95 -9.27 6.44 -13.76
N GLN A 96 -8.69 6.87 -14.89
CA GLN A 96 -9.44 7.29 -16.08
C GLN A 96 -10.23 6.14 -16.71
N GLN A 97 -9.70 4.90 -16.62
CA GLN A 97 -10.35 3.70 -17.13
C GLN A 97 -11.39 3.11 -16.18
N GLY A 98 -11.68 3.78 -15.05
CA GLY A 98 -12.62 3.26 -14.08
C GLY A 98 -12.03 2.19 -13.17
N ILE A 99 -10.71 1.93 -13.25
CA ILE A 99 -10.06 0.89 -12.47
C ILE A 99 -10.02 1.35 -11.00
N PRO A 100 -10.65 0.57 -10.11
CA PRO A 100 -10.86 0.96 -8.73
C PRO A 100 -9.69 0.56 -7.82
N TRP A 101 -9.56 1.27 -6.70
CA TRP A 101 -8.53 0.99 -5.69
C TRP A 101 -8.72 -0.40 -5.06
N SER A 102 -7.61 -1.10 -4.82
CA SER A 102 -7.60 -2.47 -4.28
C SER A 102 -6.79 -2.57 -2.97
N PRO A 103 -7.43 -2.98 -1.85
CA PRO A 103 -6.72 -3.16 -0.58
C PRO A 103 -5.69 -4.28 -0.65
N TRP A 104 -5.96 -5.33 -1.44
CA TRP A 104 -5.04 -6.44 -1.64
C TRP A 104 -3.79 -6.04 -2.40
N ALA A 105 -3.95 -5.25 -3.47
CA ALA A 105 -2.80 -4.71 -4.20
C ALA A 105 -1.92 -3.86 -3.28
N GLY A 106 -2.56 -3.03 -2.44
CA GLY A 106 -1.87 -2.22 -1.44
C GLY A 106 -1.09 -3.06 -0.43
N GLY A 107 -1.73 -4.08 0.13
CA GLY A 107 -1.08 -5.01 1.05
C GLY A 107 0.13 -5.71 0.40
N CYS A 108 -0.04 -6.29 -0.79
CA CYS A 108 1.03 -6.99 -1.49
C CYS A 108 2.23 -6.09 -1.77
N TRP A 109 2.01 -4.89 -2.31
CA TRP A 109 3.11 -3.95 -2.57
C TRP A 109 3.79 -3.49 -1.28
N THR A 110 3.03 -3.23 -0.22
CA THR A 110 3.61 -2.87 1.09
C THR A 110 4.53 -3.97 1.59
N VAL A 111 4.12 -5.24 1.49
CA VAL A 111 4.95 -6.40 1.85
C VAL A 111 6.19 -6.50 0.98
N VAL A 112 6.07 -6.32 -0.35
CA VAL A 112 7.23 -6.35 -1.26
C VAL A 112 8.25 -5.26 -0.89
N PHE A 113 7.80 -4.03 -0.67
CA PHE A 113 8.67 -2.93 -0.26
C PHE A 113 9.28 -3.15 1.13
N SER A 114 8.51 -3.69 2.07
CA SER A 114 8.99 -4.04 3.42
C SER A 114 10.08 -5.12 3.37
N ILE A 115 9.87 -6.21 2.62
CA ILE A 115 10.89 -7.25 2.44
C ILE A 115 12.15 -6.66 1.78
N ALA A 116 11.98 -5.85 0.73
CA ALA A 116 13.12 -5.22 0.06
C ALA A 116 13.87 -4.28 1.03
N ASN A 117 13.17 -3.53 1.87
CA ASN A 117 13.81 -2.64 2.83
C ASN A 117 14.50 -3.43 3.94
N GLU A 118 13.75 -4.23 4.71
CA GLU A 118 14.22 -4.86 5.94
C GLU A 118 15.15 -6.05 5.69
N VAL A 119 14.92 -6.86 4.66
CA VAL A 119 15.71 -8.08 4.44
C VAL A 119 16.93 -7.83 3.56
N VAL A 120 16.89 -6.77 2.74
CA VAL A 120 17.94 -6.51 1.74
C VAL A 120 18.64 -5.18 1.99
N ILE A 121 17.93 -4.07 1.95
CA ILE A 121 18.55 -2.73 1.98
C ILE A 121 19.14 -2.44 3.35
N ASP A 122 18.42 -2.68 4.43
CA ASP A 122 18.83 -2.34 5.79
C ASP A 122 20.06 -3.13 6.27
N PRO A 123 20.13 -4.46 6.06
CA PRO A 123 21.34 -5.21 6.40
C PRO A 123 22.55 -4.80 5.57
N ILE A 124 22.37 -4.56 4.26
CA ILE A 124 23.48 -4.28 3.33
C ILE A 124 23.97 -2.84 3.45
N SER A 125 23.06 -1.88 3.54
CA SER A 125 23.35 -0.45 3.40
C SER A 125 23.46 0.25 4.73
N ASN A 126 22.64 -0.16 5.71
CA ASN A 126 22.52 0.51 7.00
C ASN A 126 23.17 -0.29 8.15
N GLY A 127 23.62 -1.52 7.88
CA GLY A 127 24.27 -2.39 8.87
C GLY A 127 23.34 -2.86 9.98
N VAL A 128 22.02 -2.85 9.73
CA VAL A 128 21.02 -3.29 10.71
C VAL A 128 21.16 -4.81 10.91
N PRO A 129 21.27 -5.31 12.16
CA PRO A 129 21.30 -6.74 12.41
C PRO A 129 20.05 -7.43 11.86
N PHE A 130 20.22 -8.62 11.26
CA PHE A 130 19.12 -9.37 10.66
C PHE A 130 17.96 -9.60 11.63
N THR A 131 18.24 -9.86 12.91
CA THR A 131 17.21 -10.06 13.94
C THR A 131 16.36 -8.81 14.18
N SER A 132 16.97 -7.62 14.15
CA SER A 132 16.26 -6.35 14.27
C SER A 132 15.44 -6.06 13.02
N ALA A 133 16.03 -6.23 11.83
CA ALA A 133 15.30 -6.02 10.58
C ALA A 133 14.16 -7.04 10.40
N TYR A 134 14.34 -8.27 10.89
CA TYR A 134 13.26 -9.25 10.95
C TYR A 134 12.12 -8.84 11.90
N SER A 135 12.43 -8.23 13.05
CA SER A 135 11.42 -7.66 13.95
C SER A 135 10.60 -6.57 13.27
N ASN A 136 11.27 -5.65 12.58
CA ASN A 136 10.64 -4.60 11.79
C ASN A 136 9.72 -5.18 10.70
N LEU A 137 10.19 -6.19 9.95
CA LEU A 137 9.37 -6.89 8.97
C LEU A 137 8.13 -7.53 9.59
N LEU A 138 8.25 -8.16 10.76
CA LEU A 138 7.10 -8.71 11.47
C LEU A 138 6.11 -7.61 11.87
N ALA A 139 6.61 -6.46 12.35
CA ALA A 139 5.76 -5.32 12.68
C ALA A 139 5.03 -4.78 11.44
N ASP A 140 5.70 -4.66 10.30
CA ASP A 140 5.09 -4.30 9.01
C ASP A 140 3.98 -5.30 8.63
N LEU A 141 4.24 -6.60 8.74
CA LEU A 141 3.26 -7.66 8.43
C LEU A 141 2.04 -7.60 9.35
N VAL A 142 2.24 -7.35 10.64
CA VAL A 142 1.15 -7.16 11.61
C VAL A 142 0.34 -5.90 11.27
N GLY A 143 1.00 -4.82 10.84
CA GLY A 143 0.37 -3.61 10.32
C GLY A 143 -0.50 -3.90 9.09
N VAL A 144 0.03 -4.61 8.08
CA VAL A 144 -0.71 -4.99 6.87
C VAL A 144 -1.90 -5.89 7.22
N GLY A 145 -1.72 -6.87 8.11
CA GLY A 145 -2.80 -7.73 8.59
C GLY A 145 -3.91 -6.94 9.29
N SER A 146 -3.53 -5.97 10.13
CA SER A 146 -4.48 -5.06 10.79
C SER A 146 -5.25 -4.21 9.78
N PHE A 147 -4.56 -3.67 8.77
CA PHE A 147 -5.19 -2.93 7.68
C PHE A 147 -6.24 -3.77 6.94
N LEU A 148 -5.87 -4.99 6.54
CA LEU A 148 -6.78 -5.89 5.82
C LEU A 148 -7.98 -6.28 6.70
N LEU A 149 -7.76 -6.50 7.99
CA LEU A 149 -8.83 -6.76 8.95
C LEU A 149 -9.78 -5.56 9.09
N ILE A 150 -9.26 -4.34 9.27
CA ILE A 150 -10.07 -3.12 9.36
C ILE A 150 -10.92 -2.96 8.10
N VAL A 151 -10.31 -3.11 6.92
CA VAL A 151 -11.01 -3.04 5.64
C VAL A 151 -12.10 -4.11 5.55
N HIS A 152 -11.83 -5.33 6.00
CA HIS A 152 -12.81 -6.41 6.03
C HIS A 152 -13.99 -6.13 6.97
N LEU A 153 -13.72 -5.61 8.17
CA LEU A 153 -14.77 -5.25 9.13
C LEU A 153 -15.65 -4.11 8.62
N LEU A 154 -15.05 -3.07 8.04
CA LEU A 154 -15.78 -1.96 7.41
C LEU A 154 -16.68 -2.45 6.26
N GLN A 155 -16.26 -3.50 5.54
CA GLN A 155 -17.08 -4.13 4.50
C GLN A 155 -18.32 -4.80 5.09
N MET A 156 -18.15 -5.62 6.14
CA MET A 156 -19.26 -6.29 6.80
C MET A 156 -20.31 -5.30 7.33
N SER A 157 -19.87 -4.19 7.91
CA SER A 157 -20.77 -3.13 8.40
C SER A 157 -21.56 -2.46 7.27
N SER A 158 -20.95 -2.27 6.10
CA SER A 158 -21.64 -1.67 4.94
C SER A 158 -22.76 -2.56 4.40
N VAL A 159 -22.53 -3.89 4.34
CA VAL A 159 -23.51 -4.87 3.85
C VAL A 159 -24.70 -4.99 4.82
N ALA A 160 -24.41 -5.03 6.13
CA ALA A 160 -25.45 -5.03 7.15
C ALA A 160 -26.34 -3.77 7.09
N GLY A 161 -25.74 -2.60 6.85
CA GLY A 161 -26.48 -1.34 6.69
C GLY A 161 -27.39 -1.31 5.46
N SER A 162 -26.95 -1.86 4.33
CA SER A 162 -27.79 -1.95 3.12
C SER A 162 -28.99 -2.89 3.29
N CYS A 163 -28.82 -4.00 4.00
CA CYS A 163 -29.92 -4.94 4.26
C CYS A 163 -30.95 -4.41 5.27
N LEU A 164 -30.56 -3.49 6.16
CA LEU A 164 -31.49 -2.79 7.07
C LEU A 164 -32.25 -1.64 6.39
N SER A 165 -31.73 -1.11 5.28
CA SER A 165 -32.33 0.01 4.52
C SER A 165 -33.40 -0.42 3.50
N GLY A 166 -33.75 -1.71 3.41
CA GLY A 166 -34.81 -2.20 2.53
C GLY A 166 -34.48 -2.21 1.02
N ASN A 167 -33.23 -1.93 0.64
CA ASN A 167 -32.78 -2.11 -0.74
C ASN A 167 -32.30 -3.56 -0.89
N ASN A 168 -32.96 -4.30 -1.80
CA ASN A 168 -32.73 -5.72 -2.12
C ASN A 168 -31.28 -6.18 -1.85
N CYS A 169 -31.12 -7.06 -0.85
CA CYS A 169 -29.89 -7.83 -0.70
C CYS A 169 -29.79 -8.79 -1.91
N PRO A 170 -28.61 -8.96 -2.52
CA PRO A 170 -28.40 -10.00 -3.53
C PRO A 170 -28.53 -11.41 -2.94
#